data_AF-A0A7C4PM09-F1
#
_entry.id   AF-A0A7C4PM09-F1
#
_cell.length_a   1.000
_cell.length_b   1.000
_cell.length_c   1.000
_cell.angle_alpha   90.00
_cell.angle_beta   90.00
_cell.angle_gamma   90.00
#
_symmetry.space_group_name_H-M   'P 1'
#
loop_
_entity.id
_entity.type
_entity.pdbx_description
1 polymer ?
#
loop_
_entity_poly.entity_id
_entity_poly.type
_entity_poly.pdbx_seq_one_letter_code
_entity_poly.pdbx_strand_id
1 'polypeptide(L)'
;MPLNLLTWLLAFSPVIVVLVLMLGLRWGGSKAGAMAWFVAVLVAFFFFGAGPRLIAYTQAKAILLSLDVLYIIWTALLLYHIADESGTVRMIGTMLPALTPDRTMQGLLLGWLFASFLQGMGGFGVPVAVSAPLLVGLGFSPIQAVLMSCIGHGWAVNFGSLATSFQTLLAVTNLPGTLLGPPSAALLGISALPCGLIVAFIGGGWEGVRRTFPAVLLLSVVMGLTQYGLVVARVWTLGATGAALVGLMVGFALTRLPVYRQTNGQSLTSWVDENGRRRSLPVAFSAYAILVVLAFGINLIEPLRAFLDRFQFTLQFPELRTALGWVTQAESGRKIDLLGHPGAVLLYSSLLAALIYRRAGYFRPGAWKRILTPVVRGAVNSSLGIVAMVGMAVIMSNTGMTNLLAEGLSRNFGAAFYPLVAPFLGALGAFITGSNNNSNVLFALLQMRTAELLKLSVPLILAAQTAGGSLGSIMAPAKVIVGCSTVGLGDNESVVMRPILFYGLLPVAGVALLTVLFLWLGVWS
;
A
#
# COMPACT_ATOMS: atom_id res chain seq x y z
N MET A 1 -29.34 -3.93 18.83
CA MET A 1 -30.42 -4.11 17.82
C MET A 1 -30.38 -5.54 17.30
N PRO A 2 -31.53 -6.18 17.00
CA PRO A 2 -31.55 -7.51 16.40
C PRO A 2 -31.09 -7.47 14.94
N LEU A 3 -30.40 -8.53 14.52
CA LEU A 3 -30.03 -8.75 13.12
C LEU A 3 -31.27 -9.17 12.32
N ASN A 4 -31.67 -8.33 11.36
CA ASN A 4 -32.61 -8.68 10.30
C ASN A 4 -32.13 -8.02 8.99
N LEU A 5 -32.77 -8.35 7.87
CA LEU A 5 -32.35 -7.85 6.56
C LEU A 5 -32.36 -6.31 6.49
N LEU A 6 -33.37 -5.66 7.07
CA LEU A 6 -33.49 -4.20 7.06
C LEU A 6 -32.36 -3.54 7.87
N THR A 7 -32.11 -3.98 9.11
CA THR A 7 -31.06 -3.41 9.96
C THR A 7 -29.66 -3.68 9.39
N TRP A 8 -29.47 -4.83 8.75
CA TRP A 8 -28.24 -5.15 8.04
C TRP A 8 -28.02 -4.26 6.80
N LEU A 9 -29.05 -4.07 5.97
CA LEU A 9 -28.98 -3.16 4.82
C LEU A 9 -28.76 -1.70 5.23
N LEU A 10 -29.40 -1.24 6.30
CA LEU A 10 -29.16 0.08 6.88
C LEU A 10 -27.71 0.21 7.35
N ALA A 11 -27.19 -0.78 8.09
CA ALA A 11 -25.78 -0.81 8.50
C ALA A 11 -24.82 -0.81 7.31
N PHE A 12 -25.18 -1.49 6.21
CA PHE A 12 -24.36 -1.61 5.00
C PHE A 12 -24.45 -0.38 4.09
N SER A 13 -25.50 0.43 4.23
CA SER A 13 -25.77 1.55 3.33
C SER A 13 -24.63 2.55 3.14
N PRO A 14 -23.82 2.94 4.16
CA PRO A 14 -22.68 3.82 3.92
C PRO A 14 -21.64 3.17 3.00
N VAL A 15 -21.41 1.87 3.16
CA VAL A 15 -20.51 1.10 2.30
C VAL A 15 -21.08 1.02 0.89
N ILE A 16 -22.37 0.68 0.72
CA ILE A 16 -23.04 0.68 -0.58
C ILE A 16 -22.87 2.03 -1.29
N VAL A 17 -23.02 3.14 -0.57
CA VAL A 17 -22.84 4.49 -1.12
C VAL A 17 -21.42 4.68 -1.65
N VAL A 18 -20.38 4.28 -0.91
CA VAL A 18 -19.01 4.30 -1.46
C VAL A 18 -18.91 3.44 -2.72
N LEU A 19 -19.42 2.21 -2.67
CA LEU A 19 -19.31 1.27 -3.79
C LEU A 19 -20.00 1.82 -5.05
N VAL A 20 -21.23 2.33 -4.92
CA VAL A 20 -22.02 2.89 -6.04
C VAL A 20 -21.39 4.18 -6.57
N LEU A 21 -20.96 5.09 -5.70
CA LEU A 21 -20.37 6.36 -6.13
C LEU A 21 -19.02 6.14 -6.83
N MET A 22 -18.17 5.23 -6.33
CA MET A 22 -16.85 4.99 -6.90
C MET A 22 -16.90 4.07 -8.13
N LEU A 23 -17.68 2.99 -8.10
CA LEU A 23 -17.76 2.02 -9.21
C LEU A 23 -18.74 2.48 -10.30
N GLY A 24 -19.92 2.94 -9.90
CA GLY A 24 -21.00 3.35 -10.82
C GLY A 24 -20.78 4.77 -11.36
N LEU A 25 -20.66 5.75 -10.47
CA LEU A 25 -20.53 7.17 -10.86
C LEU A 25 -19.08 7.64 -11.05
N ARG A 26 -18.09 6.78 -10.77
CA ARG A 26 -16.66 7.08 -10.91
C ARG A 26 -16.20 8.30 -10.10
N TRP A 27 -16.82 8.54 -8.95
CA TRP A 27 -16.40 9.60 -8.03
C TRP A 27 -15.04 9.27 -7.39
N GLY A 28 -14.20 10.29 -7.22
CA GLY A 28 -12.96 10.14 -6.46
C GLY A 28 -13.23 9.79 -5.00
N GLY A 29 -12.30 9.07 -4.37
CA GLY A 29 -12.46 8.56 -3.01
C GLY A 29 -12.74 9.63 -1.94
N SER A 30 -12.27 10.86 -2.14
CA SER A 30 -12.60 12.00 -1.26
C SER A 30 -14.08 12.35 -1.27
N LYS A 31 -14.69 12.51 -2.45
CA LYS A 31 -16.11 12.85 -2.59
C LYS A 31 -17.02 11.69 -2.17
N ALA A 32 -16.68 10.46 -2.60
CA ALA A 32 -17.43 9.27 -2.24
C ALA A 32 -17.37 9.01 -0.72
N GLY A 33 -16.19 9.15 -0.12
CA GLY A 33 -16.00 9.03 1.32
C GLY A 33 -16.79 10.08 2.11
N ALA A 34 -16.80 11.34 1.66
CA ALA A 34 -17.57 12.41 2.31
C ALA A 34 -19.08 12.13 2.28
N MET A 35 -19.62 11.67 1.14
CA MET A 35 -21.03 11.32 1.04
C MET A 35 -21.37 10.10 1.91
N ALA A 36 -20.53 9.08 1.90
CA ALA A 36 -20.75 7.89 2.72
C ALA A 36 -20.60 8.17 4.22
N TRP A 37 -19.68 9.05 4.62
CA TRP A 37 -19.61 9.58 5.99
C TRP A 37 -20.91 10.28 6.38
N PHE A 38 -21.43 11.16 5.52
CA PHE A 38 -22.67 11.86 5.77
C PHE A 38 -23.85 10.87 5.93
N VAL A 39 -23.94 9.87 5.05
CA VAL A 39 -24.94 8.79 5.17
C VAL A 39 -24.74 7.98 6.45
N ALA A 40 -23.51 7.67 6.85
CA ALA A 40 -23.24 6.99 8.12
C ALA A 40 -23.72 7.81 9.32
N VAL A 41 -23.50 9.13 9.34
CA VAL A 41 -24.01 10.03 10.40
C VAL A 41 -25.53 9.98 10.46
N LEU A 42 -26.20 10.13 9.30
CA LEU A 42 -27.67 10.12 9.25
C LEU A 42 -28.24 8.78 9.71
N VAL A 43 -27.70 7.68 9.20
CA VAL A 43 -28.17 6.34 9.57
C VAL A 43 -27.90 6.06 11.05
N ALA A 44 -26.71 6.44 11.54
CA ALA A 44 -26.36 6.33 12.93
C ALA A 44 -27.34 7.08 13.85
N PHE A 45 -27.66 8.32 13.50
CA PHE A 45 -28.53 9.18 14.28
C PHE A 45 -29.98 8.67 14.29
N PHE A 46 -30.56 8.45 13.10
CA PHE A 46 -31.99 8.14 12.98
C PHE A 46 -32.34 6.68 13.28
N PHE A 47 -31.44 5.72 12.96
CA PHE A 47 -31.75 4.29 13.06
C PHE A 47 -30.95 3.56 14.13
N PHE A 48 -29.75 4.02 14.49
CA PHE A 48 -28.91 3.37 15.50
C PHE A 48 -28.87 4.11 16.86
N GLY A 49 -29.66 5.19 17.02
CA GLY A 49 -29.78 5.91 18.28
C GLY A 49 -28.48 6.61 18.71
N ALA A 50 -27.67 7.06 17.74
CA ALA A 50 -26.46 7.83 18.03
C ALA A 50 -26.83 9.24 18.51
N GLY A 51 -26.62 9.52 19.80
CA GLY A 51 -26.81 10.86 20.34
C GLY A 51 -25.75 11.86 19.82
N PRO A 52 -26.04 13.19 19.86
CA PRO A 52 -25.10 14.22 19.39
C PRO A 52 -23.72 14.14 20.04
N ARG A 53 -23.67 13.79 21.33
CA ARG A 53 -22.42 13.57 22.07
C ARG A 53 -21.58 12.44 21.45
N LEU A 54 -22.19 11.29 21.15
CA LEU A 54 -21.49 10.16 20.53
C LEU A 54 -20.93 10.56 19.15
N ILE A 55 -21.73 11.25 18.34
CA ILE A 55 -21.31 11.73 17.02
C ILE A 55 -20.10 12.68 17.16
N ALA A 56 -20.12 13.61 18.11
CA ALA A 56 -19.00 14.52 18.35
C ALA A 56 -17.70 13.78 18.77
N TYR A 57 -17.77 12.86 19.73
CA TYR A 57 -16.59 12.11 20.16
C TYR A 57 -16.05 11.19 19.06
N THR A 58 -16.92 10.57 18.27
CA THR A 58 -16.51 9.75 17.12
C THR A 58 -15.81 10.58 16.04
N GLN A 59 -16.22 11.84 15.82
CA GLN A 59 -15.51 12.74 14.90
C GLN A 59 -14.13 13.12 15.45
N ALA A 60 -14.04 13.47 16.74
CA ALA A 60 -12.76 13.77 17.37
C ALA A 60 -11.79 12.57 17.29
N LYS A 61 -12.29 11.36 17.54
CA LYS A 61 -11.53 10.11 17.40
C LYS A 61 -11.08 9.88 15.96
N ALA A 62 -11.96 10.08 14.99
CA ALA A 62 -11.61 9.93 13.59
C ALA A 62 -10.53 10.92 13.12
N ILE A 63 -10.59 12.17 13.60
CA ILE A 63 -9.56 13.19 13.33
C ILE A 63 -8.22 12.75 13.92
N LEU A 64 -8.19 12.31 15.19
CA LEU A 64 -6.96 11.81 15.82
C LEU A 64 -6.32 10.67 15.02
N LEU A 65 -7.11 9.64 14.67
CA LEU A 65 -6.62 8.52 13.87
C LEU A 65 -6.15 8.94 12.48
N SER A 66 -6.81 9.92 11.88
CA SER A 66 -6.42 10.45 10.58
C SER A 66 -5.10 11.22 10.67
N LEU A 67 -4.88 12.03 11.72
CA LEU A 67 -3.64 12.78 11.89
C LEU A 67 -2.41 11.88 11.96
N ASP A 68 -2.51 10.73 12.64
CA ASP A 68 -1.45 9.70 12.69
C ASP A 68 -1.04 9.29 11.26
N VAL A 69 -2.01 8.85 10.45
CA VAL A 69 -1.79 8.40 9.07
C VAL A 69 -1.32 9.54 8.17
N LEU A 70 -1.92 10.73 8.30
CA LEU A 70 -1.60 11.88 7.46
C LEU A 70 -0.20 12.41 7.71
N TYR A 71 0.30 12.35 8.94
CA TYR A 71 1.69 12.76 9.21
C TYR A 71 2.69 11.95 8.36
N ILE A 72 2.44 10.66 8.14
CA ILE A 72 3.26 9.85 7.22
C ILE A 72 3.02 10.25 5.76
N ILE A 73 1.76 10.38 5.32
CA ILE A 73 1.45 10.62 3.90
C ILE A 73 2.08 11.93 3.42
N TRP A 74 1.96 12.99 4.20
CA TRP A 74 2.51 14.31 3.84
C TRP A 74 4.05 14.26 3.72
N THR A 75 4.74 13.63 4.66
CA THR A 75 6.21 13.59 4.65
C THR A 75 6.77 12.53 3.70
N ALA A 76 6.02 11.46 3.44
CA ALA A 76 6.31 10.47 2.39
C ALA A 76 6.25 11.10 0.99
N LEU A 77 5.17 11.84 0.69
CA LEU A 77 5.04 12.56 -0.59
C LEU A 77 6.16 13.59 -0.75
N LEU A 78 6.55 14.26 0.34
CA LEU A 78 7.68 15.19 0.33
C LEU A 78 8.99 14.48 -0.06
N LEU A 79 9.33 13.35 0.59
CA LEU A 79 10.53 12.58 0.26
C LEU A 79 10.54 12.14 -1.20
N TYR A 80 9.39 11.62 -1.67
CA TYR A 80 9.22 11.18 -3.06
C TYR A 80 9.47 12.32 -4.05
N HIS A 81 8.80 13.47 -3.89
CA HIS A 81 8.94 14.58 -4.83
C HIS A 81 10.33 15.23 -4.78
N ILE A 82 11.02 15.19 -3.63
CA ILE A 82 12.43 15.59 -3.52
C ILE A 82 13.32 14.67 -4.36
N ALA A 83 13.13 13.34 -4.26
CA ALA A 83 13.90 12.36 -5.02
C ALA A 83 13.58 12.41 -6.52
N ASP A 84 12.32 12.61 -6.89
CA ASP A 84 11.91 12.71 -8.29
C ASP A 84 12.43 13.98 -8.98
N GLU A 85 12.35 15.15 -8.32
CA GLU A 85 12.89 16.42 -8.86
C GLU A 85 14.41 16.34 -9.06
N SER A 86 15.10 15.47 -8.31
CA SER A 86 16.54 15.23 -8.48
C SER A 86 16.91 14.46 -9.76
N GLY A 87 15.94 13.78 -10.39
CA GLY A 87 16.11 12.98 -11.61
C GLY A 87 16.54 11.52 -11.38
N THR A 88 16.75 11.11 -10.12
CA THR A 88 17.24 9.77 -9.77
C THR A 88 16.35 8.64 -10.26
N VAL A 89 15.03 8.79 -10.15
CA VAL A 89 14.07 7.75 -10.55
C VAL A 89 14.23 7.41 -12.04
N ARG A 90 14.34 8.43 -12.90
CA ARG A 90 14.54 8.26 -14.34
C ARG A 90 15.88 7.61 -14.67
N MET A 91 16.96 8.03 -13.99
CA MET A 91 18.29 7.45 -14.17
C MET A 91 18.26 5.92 -13.97
N ILE A 92 17.74 5.44 -12.83
CA ILE A 92 17.71 4.01 -12.50
C ILE A 92 16.93 3.22 -13.56
N GLY A 93 15.76 3.74 -13.97
CA GLY A 93 14.92 3.10 -14.98
C GLY A 93 15.59 2.94 -16.35
N THR A 94 16.44 3.90 -16.75
CA THR A 94 17.16 3.83 -18.04
C THR A 94 18.40 2.93 -18.01
N MET A 95 19.01 2.72 -16.85
CA MET A 95 20.22 1.88 -16.72
C MET A 95 19.91 0.37 -16.67
N LEU A 96 18.81 -0.01 -16.00
CA LEU A 96 18.50 -1.42 -15.74
C LEU A 96 18.39 -2.30 -17.00
N PRO A 97 17.78 -1.85 -18.11
CA PRO A 97 17.64 -2.68 -19.30
C PRO A 97 18.95 -2.93 -20.05
N ALA A 98 19.92 -2.02 -19.93
CA ALA A 98 21.25 -2.14 -20.51
C ALA A 98 22.15 -3.15 -19.78
N LEU A 99 21.59 -3.93 -18.85
CA LEU A 99 22.30 -4.97 -18.09
C LEU A 99 22.19 -6.36 -18.72
N THR A 100 21.18 -6.59 -19.56
CA THR A 100 20.89 -7.92 -20.11
C THR A 100 20.18 -7.81 -21.46
N PRO A 101 20.53 -8.68 -22.43
CA PRO A 101 19.80 -8.80 -23.68
C PRO A 101 18.53 -9.65 -23.54
N ASP A 102 18.34 -10.33 -22.41
CA ASP A 102 17.20 -11.22 -22.19
C ASP A 102 15.92 -10.40 -21.97
N ARG A 103 15.00 -10.48 -22.93
CA ARG A 103 13.72 -9.75 -22.89
C ARG A 103 12.91 -10.06 -21.63
N THR A 104 12.80 -11.31 -21.21
CA THR A 104 12.04 -11.69 -20.01
C THR A 104 12.66 -11.08 -18.75
N MET A 105 13.99 -11.11 -18.65
CA MET A 105 14.73 -10.52 -17.53
C MET A 105 14.62 -8.98 -17.53
N GLN A 106 14.67 -8.30 -18.68
CA GLN A 106 14.38 -6.87 -18.77
C GLN A 106 12.98 -6.54 -18.22
N GLY A 107 12.02 -7.39 -18.57
CA GLY A 107 10.66 -7.35 -18.05
C GLY A 107 10.57 -7.48 -16.53
N LEU A 108 11.30 -8.43 -15.95
CA LEU A 108 11.37 -8.62 -14.51
C LEU A 108 12.06 -7.44 -13.80
N LEU A 109 13.16 -6.94 -14.35
CA LEU A 109 13.90 -5.80 -13.79
C LEU A 109 13.02 -4.54 -13.72
N LEU A 110 12.30 -4.20 -14.81
CA LEU A 110 11.50 -2.98 -14.87
C LEU A 110 10.07 -3.13 -14.33
N GLY A 111 9.38 -4.20 -14.75
CA GLY A 111 7.98 -4.43 -14.45
C GLY A 111 7.74 -5.01 -13.06
N TRP A 112 8.71 -5.70 -12.48
CA TRP A 112 8.61 -6.28 -11.14
C TRP A 112 9.51 -5.56 -10.13
N LEU A 113 10.83 -5.64 -10.27
CA LEU A 113 11.75 -5.16 -9.23
C LEU A 113 11.74 -3.63 -9.11
N PHE A 114 11.90 -2.93 -10.23
CA PHE A 114 11.88 -1.47 -10.27
C PHE A 114 10.48 -0.90 -9.97
N ALA A 115 9.42 -1.53 -10.48
CA ALA A 115 8.05 -1.15 -10.13
C ALA A 115 7.78 -1.30 -8.62
N SER A 116 8.23 -2.39 -7.99
CA SER A 116 8.15 -2.57 -6.54
C SER A 116 8.97 -1.54 -5.77
N PHE A 117 10.14 -1.16 -6.29
CA PHE A 117 10.96 -0.08 -5.72
C PHE A 117 10.22 1.26 -5.76
N LEU A 118 9.64 1.61 -6.92
CA LEU A 118 8.80 2.79 -7.05
C LEU A 118 7.56 2.75 -6.16
N GLN A 119 6.98 1.57 -5.95
CA GLN A 119 5.83 1.40 -5.04
C GLN A 119 6.24 1.68 -3.60
N GLY A 120 7.46 1.26 -3.22
CA GLY A 120 8.07 1.60 -1.95
C GLY A 120 8.18 3.10 -1.70
N MET A 121 8.61 3.85 -2.72
CA MET A 121 8.95 5.28 -2.61
C MET A 121 7.77 6.23 -2.83
N GLY A 122 7.08 6.07 -3.96
CA GLY A 122 6.15 7.07 -4.49
C GLY A 122 4.69 6.65 -4.43
N GLY A 123 4.40 5.35 -4.43
CA GLY A 123 3.03 4.88 -4.33
C GLY A 123 2.08 5.43 -5.39
N PHE A 124 0.77 5.46 -5.09
CA PHE A 124 -0.23 6.29 -5.78
C PHE A 124 -0.23 6.25 -7.32
N GLY A 125 0.14 5.11 -7.93
CA GLY A 125 0.17 4.94 -9.39
C GLY A 125 1.51 5.31 -10.06
N VAL A 126 2.46 5.88 -9.32
CA VAL A 126 3.83 6.16 -9.79
C VAL A 126 4.53 4.94 -10.40
N PRO A 127 4.44 3.72 -9.83
CA PRO A 127 5.09 2.54 -10.42
C PRO A 127 4.69 2.31 -11.87
N VAL A 128 3.39 2.41 -12.15
CA VAL A 128 2.83 2.14 -13.47
C VAL A 128 3.15 3.30 -14.42
N ALA A 129 3.01 4.55 -13.95
CA ALA A 129 3.28 5.75 -14.74
C ALA A 129 4.74 5.85 -15.23
N VAL A 130 5.69 5.27 -14.49
CA VAL A 130 7.11 5.33 -14.83
C VAL A 130 7.58 4.04 -15.49
N SER A 131 7.23 2.86 -14.97
CA SER A 131 7.72 1.59 -15.53
C SER A 131 7.10 1.27 -16.89
N ALA A 132 5.83 1.62 -17.14
CA ALA A 132 5.17 1.25 -18.40
C ALA A 132 5.80 1.95 -19.63
N PRO A 133 6.04 3.28 -19.64
CA PRO A 133 6.73 3.92 -20.77
C PRO A 133 8.14 3.39 -21.01
N LEU A 134 8.88 3.05 -19.94
CA LEU A 134 10.22 2.46 -20.06
C LEU A 134 10.16 1.08 -20.72
N LEU A 135 9.19 0.24 -20.34
CA LEU A 135 8.97 -1.05 -20.99
C LEU A 135 8.58 -0.89 -22.46
N VAL A 136 7.73 0.08 -22.81
CA VAL A 136 7.41 0.39 -24.22
C VAL A 136 8.67 0.80 -24.99
N GLY A 137 9.53 1.62 -24.40
CA GLY A 137 10.82 2.02 -24.99
C GLY A 137 11.75 0.84 -25.31
N LEU A 138 11.58 -0.31 -24.65
CA LEU A 138 12.32 -1.55 -24.92
C LEU A 138 11.65 -2.46 -25.97
N GLY A 139 10.50 -2.06 -26.51
CA GLY A 139 9.77 -2.84 -27.51
C GLY A 139 8.72 -3.80 -26.95
N PHE A 140 8.35 -3.69 -25.66
CA PHE A 140 7.12 -4.33 -25.17
C PHE A 140 5.89 -3.62 -25.74
N SER A 141 4.81 -4.38 -25.99
CA SER A 141 3.56 -3.73 -26.40
C SER A 141 3.02 -2.87 -25.25
N PRO A 142 2.27 -1.78 -25.54
CA PRO A 142 1.66 -0.94 -24.51
C PRO A 142 0.82 -1.73 -23.50
N ILE A 143 0.12 -2.78 -23.95
CA ILE A 143 -0.66 -3.67 -23.08
C ILE A 143 0.26 -4.47 -22.15
N GLN A 144 1.32 -5.10 -22.67
CA GLN A 144 2.30 -5.84 -21.86
C GLN A 144 2.93 -4.93 -20.80
N ALA A 145 3.34 -3.73 -21.20
CA ALA A 145 4.00 -2.77 -20.33
C ALA A 145 3.14 -2.37 -19.12
N VAL A 146 1.86 -2.06 -19.34
CA VAL A 146 0.93 -1.72 -18.26
C VAL A 146 0.64 -2.93 -17.38
N LEU A 147 0.37 -4.10 -17.96
CA LEU A 147 0.09 -5.32 -17.18
C LEU A 147 1.27 -5.70 -16.29
N MET A 148 2.48 -5.75 -16.84
CA MET A 148 3.69 -6.09 -16.09
C MET A 148 3.93 -5.09 -14.95
N SER A 149 3.82 -3.79 -15.25
CA SER A 149 4.02 -2.74 -14.25
C SER A 149 2.98 -2.79 -13.15
N CYS A 150 1.71 -3.06 -13.45
CA CYS A 150 0.66 -3.19 -12.45
C CYS A 150 0.85 -4.43 -11.57
N ILE A 151 1.04 -5.60 -12.19
CA ILE A 151 1.08 -6.89 -11.48
C ILE A 151 2.34 -7.00 -10.63
N GLY A 152 3.49 -6.60 -11.16
CA GLY A 152 4.77 -6.77 -10.49
C GLY A 152 4.82 -6.13 -9.11
N HIS A 153 4.22 -4.95 -8.91
CA HIS A 153 4.30 -4.26 -7.61
C HIS A 153 3.17 -4.61 -6.62
N GLY A 154 2.21 -5.49 -6.98
CA GLY A 154 1.04 -5.78 -6.14
C GLY A 154 1.37 -6.31 -4.74
N TRP A 155 2.38 -7.18 -4.65
CA TRP A 155 2.87 -7.73 -3.38
C TRP A 155 3.50 -6.66 -2.46
N ALA A 156 3.95 -5.54 -3.02
CA ALA A 156 4.66 -4.48 -2.32
C ALA A 156 3.72 -3.36 -1.83
N VAL A 157 2.43 -3.32 -2.22
CA VAL A 157 1.58 -2.14 -1.98
C VAL A 157 1.36 -1.86 -0.49
N ASN A 158 1.07 -2.89 0.33
CA ASN A 158 0.77 -2.70 1.76
C ASN A 158 1.91 -2.05 2.56
N PHE A 159 3.15 -2.52 2.34
CA PHE A 159 4.37 -1.97 2.95
C PHE A 159 5.04 -0.91 2.09
N GLY A 160 4.47 -0.63 0.92
CA GLY A 160 4.88 0.43 0.02
C GLY A 160 4.28 1.76 0.41
N SER A 161 4.69 2.81 -0.30
CA SER A 161 4.34 4.19 0.06
C SER A 161 4.71 4.46 1.51
N LEU A 162 5.85 3.90 1.95
CA LEU A 162 6.30 3.96 3.34
C LEU A 162 5.31 3.34 4.34
N ALA A 163 4.73 2.21 3.94
CA ALA A 163 3.75 1.42 4.68
C ALA A 163 2.45 2.14 5.06
N THR A 164 2.02 3.14 4.28
CA THR A 164 0.80 3.91 4.62
C THR A 164 -0.44 3.05 4.76
N SER A 165 -0.58 1.98 3.96
CA SER A 165 -1.73 1.07 4.07
C SER A 165 -1.68 0.21 5.31
N PHE A 166 -0.50 -0.29 5.66
CA PHE A 166 -0.30 -1.01 6.90
C PHE A 166 -0.55 -0.10 8.11
N GLN A 167 -0.07 1.15 8.08
CA GLN A 167 -0.32 2.09 9.17
C GLN A 167 -1.80 2.47 9.30
N THR A 168 -2.49 2.59 8.17
CA THR A 168 -3.96 2.75 8.16
C THR A 168 -4.64 1.55 8.83
N LEU A 169 -4.21 0.32 8.52
CA LEU A 169 -4.71 -0.89 9.17
C LEU A 169 -4.51 -0.84 10.69
N LEU A 170 -3.31 -0.46 11.15
CA LEU A 170 -3.03 -0.31 12.58
C LEU A 170 -3.94 0.76 13.21
N ALA A 171 -4.12 1.89 12.55
CA ALA A 171 -4.90 3.01 13.06
C ALA A 171 -6.38 2.65 13.24
N VAL A 172 -6.99 2.01 12.23
CA VAL A 172 -8.43 1.68 12.31
C VAL A 172 -8.73 0.51 13.23
N THR A 173 -7.82 -0.47 13.34
CA THR A 173 -8.01 -1.63 14.23
C THR A 173 -7.55 -1.38 15.66
N ASN A 174 -6.73 -0.35 15.87
CA ASN A 174 -6.04 -0.07 17.13
C ASN A 174 -5.20 -1.25 17.65
N LEU A 175 -4.72 -2.12 16.75
CA LEU A 175 -3.86 -3.26 17.07
C LEU A 175 -2.37 -2.92 16.85
N PRO A 176 -1.46 -3.52 17.65
CA PRO A 176 -0.04 -3.23 17.54
C PRO A 176 0.57 -3.81 16.26
N GLY A 177 1.51 -3.06 15.66
CA GLY A 177 2.19 -3.47 14.43
C GLY A 177 2.99 -4.78 14.57
N THR A 178 3.46 -5.10 15.78
CA THR A 178 4.15 -6.37 16.07
C THR A 178 3.25 -7.60 15.95
N LEU A 179 1.94 -7.42 16.12
CA LEU A 179 0.94 -8.48 15.98
C LEU A 179 0.54 -8.67 14.52
N LEU A 180 0.25 -7.58 13.80
CA LEU A 180 -0.26 -7.63 12.43
C LEU A 180 0.83 -7.72 11.37
N GLY A 181 2.05 -7.28 11.68
CA GLY A 181 3.16 -7.15 10.74
C GLY A 181 3.63 -8.49 10.18
N PRO A 182 4.08 -9.45 11.02
CA PRO A 182 4.60 -10.72 10.56
C PRO A 182 3.66 -11.51 9.64
N PRO A 183 2.37 -11.75 9.96
CA PRO A 183 1.47 -12.47 9.06
C PRO A 183 1.21 -11.70 7.76
N SER A 184 1.09 -10.37 7.81
CA SER A 184 0.93 -9.54 6.61
C SER A 184 2.14 -9.63 5.68
N ALA A 185 3.35 -9.60 6.25
CA ALA A 185 4.60 -9.70 5.51
C ALA A 185 4.82 -11.08 4.92
N ALA A 186 4.42 -12.14 5.62
CA ALA A 186 4.48 -13.51 5.14
C ALA A 186 3.55 -13.74 3.93
N LEU A 187 2.27 -13.39 4.06
CA LEU A 187 1.30 -13.56 2.96
C LEU A 187 1.72 -12.77 1.71
N LEU A 188 2.15 -11.52 1.89
CA LEU A 188 2.60 -10.69 0.77
C LEU A 188 3.95 -11.13 0.21
N GLY A 189 4.90 -11.51 1.06
CA GLY A 189 6.21 -12.02 0.64
C GLY A 189 6.08 -13.26 -0.21
N ILE A 190 5.20 -14.21 0.16
CA ILE A 190 4.91 -15.40 -0.65
C ILE A 190 4.20 -15.01 -1.96
N SER A 191 3.30 -14.01 -1.92
CA SER A 191 2.61 -13.51 -3.13
C SER A 191 3.55 -12.81 -4.14
N ALA A 192 4.80 -12.50 -3.76
CA ALA A 192 5.80 -11.98 -4.70
C ALA A 192 6.11 -12.98 -5.82
N LEU A 193 6.07 -14.28 -5.52
CA LEU A 193 6.32 -15.35 -6.49
C LEU A 193 5.32 -15.37 -7.65
N PRO A 194 3.99 -15.47 -7.42
CA PRO A 194 3.04 -15.39 -8.51
C PRO A 194 3.12 -14.05 -9.26
N CYS A 195 3.39 -12.93 -8.58
CA CYS A 195 3.59 -11.64 -9.27
C CYS A 195 4.77 -11.70 -10.26
N GLY A 196 5.93 -12.21 -9.84
CA GLY A 196 7.10 -12.36 -10.70
C GLY A 196 6.89 -13.36 -11.84
N LEU A 197 6.24 -14.51 -11.58
CA LEU A 197 5.93 -15.50 -12.61
C LEU A 197 4.98 -14.96 -13.67
N ILE A 198 3.97 -14.18 -13.28
CA ILE A 198 3.05 -13.54 -14.22
C ILE A 198 3.78 -12.48 -15.07
N VAL A 199 4.67 -11.68 -14.47
CA VAL A 199 5.51 -10.73 -15.23
C VAL A 199 6.40 -11.46 -16.25
N ALA A 200 7.04 -12.57 -15.85
CA ALA A 200 7.82 -13.41 -16.76
C ALA A 200 6.96 -13.98 -17.91
N PHE A 201 5.74 -14.44 -17.60
CA PHE A 201 4.80 -14.96 -18.58
C PHE A 201 4.36 -13.88 -19.58
N ILE A 202 4.01 -12.68 -19.12
CA ILE A 202 3.61 -11.58 -20.01
C ILE A 202 4.78 -11.14 -20.89
N GLY A 203 6.00 -11.14 -20.34
CA GLY A 203 7.19 -10.67 -21.04
C GLY A 203 7.77 -11.64 -22.07
N GLY A 204 7.74 -12.95 -21.78
CA GLY A 204 8.40 -13.98 -22.60
C GLY A 204 7.63 -15.29 -22.78
N GLY A 205 6.35 -15.34 -22.39
CA GLY A 205 5.52 -16.54 -22.46
C GLY A 205 6.01 -17.67 -21.56
N TRP A 206 5.57 -18.90 -21.84
CA TRP A 206 5.95 -20.09 -21.08
C TRP A 206 7.44 -20.43 -21.17
N GLU A 207 8.08 -20.14 -22.29
CA GLU A 207 9.52 -20.32 -22.45
C GLU A 207 10.31 -19.36 -21.56
N GLY A 208 9.90 -18.08 -21.53
CA GLY A 208 10.44 -17.08 -20.61
C GLY A 208 10.29 -17.49 -19.14
N VAL A 209 9.13 -18.02 -18.75
CA VAL A 209 8.90 -18.56 -17.39
C VAL A 209 9.86 -19.69 -17.08
N ARG A 210 9.94 -20.73 -17.93
CA ARG A 210 10.82 -21.89 -17.68
C ARG A 210 12.29 -21.48 -17.55
N ARG A 211 12.75 -20.57 -18.41
CA ARG A 211 14.12 -20.06 -18.40
C ARG A 211 14.42 -19.24 -17.13
N THR A 212 13.52 -18.32 -16.78
CA THR A 212 13.72 -17.39 -15.66
C THR A 212 13.23 -17.93 -14.31
N PHE A 213 12.59 -19.10 -14.25
CA PHE A 213 12.02 -19.66 -13.03
C PHE A 213 13.01 -19.69 -11.84
N PRO A 214 14.26 -20.17 -11.98
CA PRO A 214 15.21 -20.15 -10.86
C PRO A 214 15.52 -18.74 -10.36
N ALA A 215 15.62 -17.77 -11.28
CA ALA A 215 15.85 -16.37 -10.95
C ALA A 215 14.64 -15.77 -10.23
N VAL A 216 13.42 -16.02 -10.74
CA VAL A 216 12.17 -15.55 -10.12
C VAL A 216 11.99 -16.15 -8.73
N LEU A 217 12.26 -17.44 -8.55
CA LEU A 217 12.18 -18.10 -7.25
C LEU A 217 13.16 -17.49 -6.26
N LEU A 218 14.44 -17.33 -6.64
CA LEU A 218 15.46 -16.71 -5.79
C LEU A 218 15.08 -15.28 -5.41
N LEU A 219 14.68 -14.46 -6.39
CA LEU A 219 14.26 -13.08 -6.16
C LEU A 219 13.06 -13.02 -5.20
N SER A 220 12.05 -13.86 -5.41
CA SER A 220 10.86 -13.91 -4.55
C SER A 220 11.21 -14.26 -3.11
N VAL A 221 12.07 -15.26 -2.90
CA VAL A 221 12.52 -15.68 -1.56
C VAL A 221 13.30 -14.55 -0.90
N VAL A 222 14.29 -13.97 -1.59
CA VAL A 222 15.13 -12.90 -1.02
C VAL A 222 14.29 -11.66 -0.69
N MET A 223 13.42 -11.23 -1.60
CA MET A 223 12.55 -10.07 -1.41
C MET A 223 11.55 -10.32 -0.28
N GLY A 224 10.90 -11.49 -0.26
CA GLY A 224 9.97 -11.88 0.79
C GLY A 224 10.61 -11.94 2.18
N LEU A 225 11.78 -12.57 2.30
CA LEU A 225 12.54 -12.65 3.55
C LEU A 225 13.03 -11.28 4.01
N THR A 226 13.50 -10.43 3.08
CA THR A 226 13.92 -9.07 3.41
C THR A 226 12.73 -8.25 3.93
N GLN A 227 11.58 -8.31 3.25
CA GLN A 227 10.36 -7.63 3.70
C GLN A 227 9.95 -8.12 5.09
N TYR A 228 9.93 -9.45 5.31
CA TYR A 228 9.60 -10.04 6.60
C TYR A 228 10.55 -9.58 7.71
N GLY A 229 11.87 -9.64 7.47
CA GLY A 229 12.88 -9.21 8.42
C GLY A 229 12.76 -7.74 8.80
N LEU A 230 12.54 -6.84 7.83
CA LEU A 230 12.31 -5.41 8.08
C LEU A 230 11.04 -5.16 8.89
N VAL A 231 9.97 -5.91 8.61
CA VAL A 231 8.70 -5.77 9.34
C VAL A 231 8.84 -6.26 10.79
N VAL A 232 9.50 -7.41 11.01
CA VAL A 232 9.78 -7.95 12.36
C VAL A 232 10.68 -7.00 13.15
N ALA A 233 11.66 -6.37 12.50
CA ALA A 233 12.53 -5.35 13.09
C ALA A 233 11.84 -3.99 13.35
N ARG A 234 10.50 -3.90 13.18
CA ARG A 234 9.68 -2.69 13.39
C ARG A 234 9.98 -1.53 12.44
N VAL A 235 10.68 -1.80 11.34
CA VAL A 235 10.99 -0.83 10.27
C VAL A 235 10.15 -1.12 9.02
N TRP A 236 8.87 -1.47 9.21
CA TRP A 236 7.95 -1.81 8.12
C TRP A 236 7.75 -0.69 7.10
N THR A 237 8.01 0.57 7.44
CA THR A 237 8.04 1.72 6.50
C THR A 237 9.07 1.52 5.39
N LEU A 238 10.09 0.71 5.62
CA LEU A 238 11.10 0.33 4.64
C LEU A 238 10.84 -1.05 4.04
N GLY A 239 9.79 -1.76 4.45
CA GLY A 239 9.56 -3.15 4.10
C GLY A 239 9.58 -3.41 2.59
N ALA A 240 8.76 -2.65 1.84
CA ALA A 240 8.70 -2.79 0.38
C ALA A 240 9.95 -2.22 -0.32
N THR A 241 10.38 -1.00 0.05
CA THR A 241 11.52 -0.33 -0.61
C THR A 241 12.82 -1.09 -0.40
N GLY A 242 13.10 -1.52 0.83
CA GLY A 242 14.28 -2.30 1.18
C GLY A 242 14.29 -3.66 0.49
N ALA A 243 13.16 -4.37 0.52
CA ALA A 243 13.05 -5.65 -0.20
C ALA A 243 13.24 -5.48 -1.72
N ALA A 244 12.68 -4.44 -2.32
CA ALA A 244 12.87 -4.16 -3.75
C ALA A 244 14.31 -3.73 -4.09
N LEU A 245 15.00 -2.99 -3.21
CA LEU A 245 16.42 -2.65 -3.38
C LEU A 245 17.30 -3.90 -3.34
N VAL A 246 17.08 -4.79 -2.38
CA VAL A 246 17.77 -6.09 -2.34
C VAL A 246 17.44 -6.92 -3.58
N GLY A 247 16.17 -6.92 -4.01
CA GLY A 247 15.74 -7.53 -5.26
C GLY A 247 16.51 -6.99 -6.47
N LEU A 248 16.64 -5.67 -6.61
CA LEU A 248 17.41 -5.02 -7.68
C LEU A 248 18.90 -5.37 -7.63
N MET A 249 19.51 -5.42 -6.44
CA MET A 249 20.91 -5.83 -6.26
C MET A 249 21.14 -7.29 -6.68
N VAL A 250 20.28 -8.20 -6.25
CA VAL A 250 20.33 -9.62 -6.65
C VAL A 250 20.02 -9.77 -8.14
N GLY A 251 19.04 -9.04 -8.67
CA GLY A 251 18.70 -9.01 -10.09
C GLY A 251 19.89 -8.60 -10.94
N PHE A 252 20.61 -7.56 -10.53
CA PHE A 252 21.86 -7.12 -11.17
C PHE A 252 22.98 -8.18 -11.07
N ALA A 253 23.09 -8.90 -9.94
CA ALA A 253 24.04 -10.01 -9.84
C ALA A 253 23.66 -11.15 -10.79
N LEU A 254 22.36 -11.45 -10.92
CA LEU A 254 21.84 -12.49 -11.81
C LEU A 254 22.07 -12.16 -13.29
N THR A 255 22.01 -10.89 -13.70
CA THR A 255 22.35 -10.52 -15.09
C THR A 255 23.81 -10.79 -15.46
N ARG A 256 24.70 -11.04 -14.48
CA ARG A 256 26.09 -11.43 -14.75
C ARG A 256 26.26 -12.92 -15.04
N LEU A 257 25.26 -13.75 -14.79
CA LEU A 257 25.30 -15.17 -15.10
C LEU A 257 25.37 -15.38 -16.62
N PRO A 258 26.10 -16.40 -17.12
CA PRO A 258 26.29 -16.62 -18.56
C PRO A 258 24.99 -16.66 -19.37
N VAL A 259 23.90 -17.14 -18.75
CA VAL A 259 22.56 -17.24 -19.35
C VAL A 259 21.93 -15.87 -19.63
N TYR A 260 22.28 -14.83 -18.86
CA TYR A 260 21.66 -13.50 -18.92
C TYR A 260 22.66 -12.38 -19.26
N ARG A 261 23.93 -12.71 -19.43
CA ARG A 261 25.02 -11.76 -19.55
C ARG A 261 25.04 -11.10 -20.92
N GLN A 262 25.17 -9.78 -20.92
CA GLN A 262 25.46 -9.01 -22.12
C GLN A 262 26.95 -9.10 -22.46
N THR A 263 27.27 -9.53 -23.67
CA THR A 263 28.65 -9.77 -24.14
C THR A 263 29.38 -8.49 -24.55
N ASN A 264 28.66 -7.43 -24.92
CA ASN A 264 29.21 -6.12 -25.27
C ASN A 264 28.95 -5.12 -24.14
N GLY A 265 29.94 -4.93 -23.27
CA GLY A 265 29.86 -4.03 -22.13
C GLY A 265 30.00 -2.56 -22.55
N GLN A 266 28.89 -1.85 -22.73
CA GLN A 266 28.94 -0.40 -22.56
C GLN A 266 29.16 -0.09 -21.08
N SER A 267 30.16 0.74 -20.79
CA SER A 267 30.49 1.16 -19.44
C SER A 267 29.35 2.00 -18.85
N LEU A 268 28.59 1.44 -17.91
CA LEU A 268 27.50 2.08 -17.16
C LEU A 268 27.97 3.19 -16.19
N THR A 269 29.20 3.70 -16.35
CA THR A 269 29.88 4.50 -15.31
C THR A 269 29.50 5.97 -15.30
N SER A 270 28.82 6.50 -16.32
CA SER A 270 28.35 7.89 -16.32
C SER A 270 27.01 8.05 -17.02
N TRP A 271 25.99 8.40 -16.26
CA TRP A 271 24.73 8.90 -16.82
C TRP A 271 24.81 10.41 -16.95
N VAL A 272 24.51 10.87 -18.16
CA VAL A 272 24.43 12.27 -18.54
C VAL A 272 22.95 12.61 -18.61
N ASP A 273 22.53 13.59 -17.80
CA ASP A 273 21.13 14.03 -17.79
C ASP A 273 20.74 14.72 -19.11
N GLU A 274 19.44 14.96 -19.32
CA GLU A 274 18.92 15.68 -20.50
C GLU A 274 19.59 17.04 -20.75
N ASN A 275 20.29 17.60 -19.75
CA ASN A 275 21.01 18.88 -19.82
C ASN A 275 22.53 18.70 -19.88
N GLY A 276 23.03 17.49 -20.19
CA GLY A 276 24.47 17.25 -20.32
C GLY A 276 25.22 17.07 -19.00
N ARG A 277 24.54 17.00 -17.84
CA ARG A 277 25.21 16.95 -16.53
C ARG A 277 25.44 15.51 -16.07
N ARG A 278 26.66 15.22 -15.63
CA ARG A 278 26.99 13.95 -14.99
C ARG A 278 26.33 13.87 -13.62
N ARG A 279 25.64 12.76 -13.36
CA ARG A 279 25.02 12.48 -12.06
C ARG A 279 25.65 11.23 -11.45
N SER A 280 26.03 11.32 -10.18
CA SER A 280 26.59 10.20 -9.42
C SER A 280 25.49 9.34 -8.80
N LEU A 281 25.67 8.02 -8.90
CA LEU A 281 24.78 7.02 -8.29
C LEU A 281 24.70 7.13 -6.75
N PRO A 282 25.81 7.31 -6.00
CA PRO A 282 25.73 7.41 -4.54
C PRO A 282 24.90 8.60 -4.05
N VAL A 283 24.97 9.74 -4.74
CA VAL A 283 24.12 10.90 -4.42
C VAL A 283 22.68 10.58 -4.74
N ALA A 284 22.39 9.92 -5.87
CA ALA A 284 21.04 9.49 -6.23
C ALA A 284 20.38 8.66 -5.11
N PHE A 285 21.09 7.69 -4.53
CA PHE A 285 20.57 6.84 -3.46
C PHE A 285 20.63 7.46 -2.05
N SER A 286 21.18 8.66 -1.87
CA SER A 286 21.43 9.23 -0.54
C SER A 286 20.16 9.46 0.26
N ALA A 287 19.04 9.82 -0.38
CA ALA A 287 17.76 10.02 0.30
C ALA A 287 17.29 8.76 1.03
N TYR A 288 17.47 7.59 0.42
CA TYR A 288 17.07 6.31 0.98
C TYR A 288 18.09 5.79 1.98
N ALA A 289 19.38 5.97 1.70
CA ALA A 289 20.43 5.63 2.66
C ALA A 289 20.22 6.39 3.98
N ILE A 290 19.92 7.70 3.91
CA ILE A 290 19.60 8.52 5.08
C ILE A 290 18.37 7.96 5.80
N LEU A 291 17.28 7.69 5.08
CA LEU A 291 16.07 7.16 5.69
C LEU A 291 16.31 5.83 6.39
N VAL A 292 17.05 4.90 5.77
CA VAL A 292 17.42 3.61 6.36
C VAL A 292 18.24 3.83 7.63
N VAL A 293 19.30 4.64 7.55
CA VAL A 293 20.18 4.91 8.70
C VAL A 293 19.40 5.55 9.85
N LEU A 294 18.55 6.54 9.58
CA LEU A 294 17.75 7.19 10.61
C LEU A 294 16.68 6.25 11.19
N ALA A 295 15.98 5.49 10.36
CA ALA A 295 14.95 4.57 10.82
C ALA A 295 15.55 3.47 11.72
N PHE A 296 16.66 2.86 11.30
CA PHE A 296 17.35 1.86 12.12
C PHE A 296 17.96 2.50 13.37
N GLY A 297 18.64 3.65 13.24
CA GLY A 297 19.22 4.36 14.38
C GLY A 297 18.18 4.68 15.45
N ILE A 298 17.03 5.21 15.05
CA ILE A 298 15.94 5.54 15.98
C ILE A 298 15.28 4.29 16.56
N ASN A 299 15.10 3.21 15.80
CA ASN A 299 14.41 2.01 16.30
C ASN A 299 15.29 1.07 17.11
N LEU A 300 16.60 1.00 16.83
CA LEU A 300 17.54 0.09 17.50
C LEU A 300 18.22 0.73 18.71
N ILE A 301 18.38 2.05 18.73
CA ILE A 301 19.01 2.77 19.85
C ILE A 301 17.92 3.20 20.84
N GLU A 302 17.63 2.35 21.82
CA GLU A 302 16.56 2.58 22.80
C GLU A 302 16.64 3.95 23.53
N PRO A 303 17.82 4.47 23.93
CA PRO A 303 17.90 5.81 24.50
C PRO A 303 17.47 6.93 23.55
N LEU A 304 17.80 6.81 22.25
CA LEU A 304 17.40 7.77 21.23
C LEU A 304 15.89 7.71 21.00
N ARG A 305 15.34 6.49 20.93
CA ARG A 305 13.91 6.29 20.83
C ARG A 305 13.15 6.89 22.00
N ALA A 306 13.54 6.55 23.22
CA ALA A 306 12.91 7.07 24.43
C ALA A 306 13.01 8.60 24.53
N PHE A 307 14.09 9.20 24.02
CA PHE A 307 14.23 10.66 23.91
C PHE A 307 13.18 11.26 22.97
N LEU A 308 13.02 10.69 21.77
CA LEU A 308 12.11 11.19 20.74
C LEU A 308 10.63 10.92 21.07
N ASP A 309 10.35 9.83 21.76
CA ASP A 309 9.00 9.42 22.17
C ASP A 309 8.50 10.19 23.41
N ARG A 310 9.26 11.16 23.95
CA ARG A 310 8.80 11.99 25.09
C ARG A 310 7.57 12.84 24.77
N PHE A 311 7.50 13.35 23.54
CA PHE A 311 6.44 14.26 23.12
C PHE A 311 5.33 13.47 22.44
N GLN A 312 4.41 12.94 23.25
CA GLN A 312 3.26 12.17 22.78
C GLN A 312 1.98 12.99 22.87
N PHE A 313 1.18 12.94 21.83
CA PHE A 313 -0.17 13.46 21.81
C PHE A 313 -1.17 12.31 21.88
N THR A 314 -2.12 12.37 22.81
CA THR A 314 -3.21 11.40 22.94
C THR A 314 -4.45 12.09 23.51
N LEU A 315 -5.62 11.56 23.18
CA LEU A 315 -6.91 12.01 23.70
C LEU A 315 -7.59 10.85 24.42
N GLN A 316 -8.23 11.11 25.55
CA GLN A 316 -9.03 10.10 26.23
C GLN A 316 -10.48 10.15 25.72
N PHE A 317 -11.03 8.97 25.40
CA PHE A 317 -12.40 8.83 24.95
C PHE A 317 -13.23 8.19 26.06
N PRO A 318 -14.29 8.86 26.55
CA PRO A 318 -15.16 8.31 27.57
C PRO A 318 -15.98 7.14 27.01
N GLU A 319 -16.60 6.38 27.91
CA GLU A 319 -17.60 5.39 27.50
C GLU A 319 -18.76 6.09 26.78
N LEU A 320 -19.14 5.55 25.62
CA LEU A 320 -20.23 6.08 24.80
C LEU A 320 -21.34 5.04 24.70
N ARG A 321 -22.59 5.50 24.77
CA ARG A 321 -23.76 4.65 24.64
C ARG A 321 -24.71 5.21 23.58
N THR A 322 -25.25 4.33 22.75
CA THR A 322 -26.40 4.64 21.90
C THR A 322 -27.68 4.52 22.71
N ALA A 323 -28.75 5.19 22.27
CA ALA A 323 -30.09 5.04 22.85
C ALA A 323 -30.63 3.60 22.76
N LEU A 324 -30.07 2.79 21.86
CA LEU A 324 -30.45 1.39 21.63
C LEU A 324 -29.57 0.38 22.39
N GLY A 325 -28.77 0.86 23.34
CA GLY A 325 -28.01 0.02 24.27
C GLY A 325 -26.67 -0.49 23.77
N TRP A 326 -26.20 -0.07 22.59
CA TRP A 326 -24.82 -0.34 22.17
C TRP A 326 -23.84 0.49 23.01
N VAL A 327 -22.88 -0.18 23.65
CA VAL A 327 -21.86 0.45 24.52
C VAL A 327 -20.50 0.33 23.85
N THR A 328 -19.85 1.48 23.64
CA THR A 328 -18.43 1.55 23.31
C THR A 328 -17.67 1.87 24.59
N GLN A 329 -16.80 0.95 25.01
CA GLN A 329 -16.00 1.09 26.23
C GLN A 329 -15.09 2.31 26.17
N ALA A 330 -14.81 2.90 27.34
CA ALA A 330 -13.82 3.96 27.45
C ALA A 330 -12.44 3.45 27.03
N GLU A 331 -11.71 4.26 26.28
CA GLU A 331 -10.36 3.90 25.83
C GLU A 331 -9.46 5.14 25.74
N SER A 332 -8.16 4.91 25.89
CA SER A 332 -7.18 5.92 25.49
C SER A 332 -7.06 5.89 23.97
N GLY A 333 -7.18 7.06 23.36
CA GLY A 333 -6.94 7.26 21.94
C GLY A 333 -5.51 6.87 21.56
N ARG A 334 -5.35 6.56 20.27
CA ARG A 334 -4.04 6.25 19.71
C ARG A 334 -3.01 7.33 20.05
N LYS A 335 -1.87 6.90 20.59
CA LYS A 335 -0.75 7.78 20.92
C LYS A 335 -0.01 8.13 19.64
N ILE A 336 0.18 9.42 19.39
CA ILE A 336 0.95 9.94 18.27
C ILE A 336 2.23 10.55 18.84
N ASP A 337 3.36 9.90 18.58
CA ASP A 337 4.66 10.47 18.90
C ASP A 337 4.94 11.65 17.94
N LEU A 338 5.40 12.80 18.42
CA LEU A 338 5.63 13.94 17.51
C LEU A 338 6.99 13.84 16.80
N LEU A 339 8.03 13.38 17.50
CA LEU A 339 9.40 13.33 17.01
C LEU A 339 9.88 11.92 16.67
N GLY A 340 9.38 10.89 17.38
CA GLY A 340 9.71 9.48 17.15
C GLY A 340 8.81 8.80 16.11
N HIS A 341 7.70 9.44 15.73
CA HIS A 341 6.76 8.87 14.78
C HIS A 341 7.39 8.70 13.39
N PRO A 342 7.00 7.65 12.62
CA PRO A 342 7.50 7.42 11.27
C PRO A 342 7.44 8.64 10.34
N GLY A 343 6.39 9.45 10.46
CA GLY A 343 6.23 10.71 9.73
C GLY A 343 7.35 11.72 10.00
N ALA A 344 7.84 11.80 11.25
CA ALA A 344 8.95 12.66 11.64
C ALA A 344 10.29 12.17 11.07
N VAL A 345 10.55 10.87 11.15
CA VAL A 345 11.75 10.24 10.57
C VAL A 345 11.83 10.52 9.06
N LEU A 346 10.70 10.42 8.37
CA LEU A 346 10.58 10.76 6.95
C LEU A 346 10.83 12.25 6.68
N LEU A 347 10.35 13.13 7.54
CA LEU A 347 10.60 14.57 7.43
C LEU A 347 12.10 14.87 7.56
N TYR A 348 12.77 14.33 8.59
CA TYR A 348 14.22 14.52 8.78
C TYR A 348 14.99 14.01 7.57
N SER A 349 14.63 12.83 7.07
CA SER A 349 15.25 12.22 5.89
C SER A 349 15.06 13.07 4.64
N SER A 350 13.86 13.62 4.44
CA SER A 350 13.51 14.50 3.32
C SER A 350 14.35 15.78 3.33
N LEU A 351 14.48 16.43 4.49
CA LEU A 351 15.22 17.67 4.63
C LEU A 351 16.72 17.48 4.39
N LEU A 352 17.29 16.40 4.94
CA LEU A 352 18.70 16.05 4.72
C LEU A 352 18.97 15.67 3.26
N ALA A 353 18.08 14.89 2.63
CA ALA A 353 18.16 14.57 1.21
C ALA A 353 18.12 15.84 0.34
N ALA A 354 17.19 16.75 0.63
CA ALA A 354 17.09 18.01 -0.10
C ALA A 354 18.36 18.86 0.02
N LEU A 355 19.01 18.87 1.20
CA LEU A 355 20.28 19.57 1.38
C LEU A 355 21.39 18.97 0.52
N ILE A 356 21.49 17.64 0.48
CA ILE A 356 22.48 16.94 -0.36
C ILE A 356 22.24 17.22 -1.84
N TYR A 357 21.01 17.06 -2.33
CA TYR A 357 20.66 17.32 -3.73
C TYR A 357 20.86 18.78 -4.12
N ARG A 358 20.56 19.71 -3.22
CA ARG A 358 20.84 21.14 -3.43
C ARG A 358 22.33 21.41 -3.57
N ARG A 359 23.16 20.87 -2.67
CA ARG A 359 24.63 21.03 -2.73
C ARG A 359 25.25 20.36 -3.94
N ALA A 360 24.70 19.24 -4.38
CA ALA A 360 25.13 18.54 -5.59
C ALA A 360 24.66 19.22 -6.90
N GLY A 361 23.88 20.31 -6.81
CA GLY A 361 23.36 21.02 -8.00
C GLY A 361 22.29 20.23 -8.76
N TYR A 362 21.60 19.31 -8.09
CA TYR A 362 20.62 18.42 -8.73
C TYR A 362 19.27 19.09 -8.96
N PHE A 363 18.97 20.14 -8.21
CA PHE A 363 17.74 20.89 -8.30
C PHE A 363 17.75 21.95 -9.41
N ARG A 364 16.60 22.08 -10.06
CA ARG A 364 16.34 23.13 -11.06
C ARG A 364 15.90 24.43 -10.36
N PRO A 365 16.06 25.61 -10.99
CA PRO A 365 15.48 26.84 -10.48
C PRO A 365 13.98 26.69 -10.22
N GLY A 366 13.51 27.13 -9.05
CA GLY A 366 12.11 26.93 -8.64
C GLY A 366 11.75 25.51 -8.17
N ALA A 367 12.74 24.65 -7.89
CA ALA A 367 12.54 23.28 -7.41
C ALA A 367 11.54 23.19 -6.24
N TRP A 368 11.62 24.06 -5.23
CA TRP A 368 10.67 24.02 -4.11
C TRP A 368 9.22 24.18 -4.51
N LYS A 369 8.91 25.01 -5.53
CA LYS A 369 7.54 25.13 -6.05
C LYS A 369 7.10 23.85 -6.75
N ARG A 370 8.02 23.22 -7.50
CA ARG A 370 7.79 21.94 -8.22
C ARG A 370 7.67 20.73 -7.28
N ILE A 371 8.29 20.81 -6.11
CA ILE A 371 8.19 19.79 -5.05
C ILE A 371 6.91 20.01 -4.23
N LEU A 372 6.70 21.22 -3.69
CA LEU A 372 5.61 21.48 -2.75
C LEU A 372 4.23 21.50 -3.40
N THR A 373 4.11 21.93 -4.66
CA THR A 373 2.79 22.00 -5.33
C THR A 373 2.15 20.61 -5.49
N PRO A 374 2.85 19.60 -6.03
CA PRO A 374 2.35 18.23 -6.07
C PRO A 374 2.13 17.63 -4.68
N VAL A 375 3.03 17.88 -3.71
CA VAL A 375 2.88 17.42 -2.32
C VAL A 375 1.56 17.91 -1.73
N VAL A 376 1.31 19.22 -1.75
CA VAL A 376 0.10 19.82 -1.17
C VAL A 376 -1.15 19.31 -1.90
N ARG A 377 -1.16 19.30 -3.24
CA ARG A 377 -2.33 18.82 -4.01
C ARG A 377 -2.64 17.35 -3.72
N GLY A 378 -1.62 16.48 -3.76
CA GLY A 378 -1.77 15.05 -3.50
C GLY A 378 -2.17 14.76 -2.05
N ALA A 379 -1.54 15.45 -1.10
CA ALA A 379 -1.78 15.24 0.32
C ALA A 379 -3.15 15.76 0.76
N VAL A 380 -3.62 16.91 0.26
CA VAL A 380 -4.98 17.42 0.57
C VAL A 380 -6.05 16.47 0.06
N ASN A 381 -5.95 16.00 -1.18
CA ASN A 381 -6.91 15.05 -1.75
C ASN A 381 -6.95 13.74 -0.94
N SER A 382 -5.79 13.23 -0.54
CA SER A 382 -5.68 12.04 0.31
C SER A 382 -6.22 12.29 1.72
N SER A 383 -5.99 13.48 2.27
CA SER A 383 -6.46 13.89 3.60
C SER A 383 -7.97 13.90 3.70
N LEU A 384 -8.65 14.51 2.74
CA LEU A 384 -10.12 14.54 2.70
C LEU A 384 -10.71 13.13 2.60
N GLY A 385 -10.11 12.25 1.77
CA GLY A 385 -10.51 10.86 1.67
C GLY A 385 -10.34 10.10 2.98
N ILE A 386 -9.16 10.20 3.61
CA ILE A 386 -8.87 9.48 4.86
C ILE A 386 -9.75 9.97 5.99
N VAL A 387 -9.87 11.29 6.20
CA VAL A 387 -10.71 11.84 7.27
C VAL A 387 -12.16 11.41 7.12
N ALA A 388 -12.72 11.48 5.90
CA ALA A 388 -14.11 11.08 5.67
C ALA A 388 -14.31 9.56 5.85
N MET A 389 -13.43 8.75 5.26
CA MET A 389 -13.55 7.29 5.33
C MET A 389 -13.32 6.78 6.75
N VAL A 390 -12.32 7.30 7.47
CA VAL A 390 -12.06 6.97 8.88
C VAL A 390 -13.21 7.47 9.75
N GLY A 391 -13.75 8.66 9.49
CA GLY A 391 -14.95 9.18 10.14
C GLY A 391 -16.13 8.23 10.02
N MET A 392 -16.40 7.74 8.82
CA MET A 392 -17.45 6.75 8.55
C MET A 392 -17.20 5.47 9.35
N ALA A 393 -15.99 4.90 9.26
CA ALA A 393 -15.64 3.65 9.92
C ALA A 393 -15.75 3.76 11.45
N VAL A 394 -15.30 4.89 12.03
CA VAL A 394 -15.38 5.14 13.47
C VAL A 394 -16.84 5.29 13.90
N ILE A 395 -17.68 6.05 13.18
CA ILE A 395 -19.12 6.12 13.50
C ILE A 395 -19.73 4.72 13.49
N MET A 396 -19.56 3.98 12.40
CA MET A 396 -20.15 2.64 12.24
C MET A 396 -19.73 1.67 13.34
N SER A 397 -18.47 1.76 13.79
CA SER A 397 -17.94 0.92 14.87
C SER A 397 -18.54 1.29 16.22
N ASN A 398 -18.69 2.59 16.51
CA ASN A 398 -19.16 3.09 17.80
C ASN A 398 -20.70 3.07 17.94
N THR A 399 -21.43 2.79 16.85
CA THR A 399 -22.90 2.69 16.84
C THR A 399 -23.40 1.25 16.71
N GLY A 400 -22.50 0.28 16.57
CA GLY A 400 -22.83 -1.14 16.41
C GLY A 400 -23.20 -1.55 14.98
N MET A 401 -23.15 -0.63 14.00
CA MET A 401 -23.37 -0.96 12.59
C MET A 401 -22.36 -2.00 12.09
N THR A 402 -21.06 -1.81 12.40
CA THR A 402 -20.01 -2.77 12.02
C THR A 402 -20.26 -4.15 12.64
N ASN A 403 -20.76 -4.20 13.87
CA ASN A 403 -21.07 -5.46 14.55
C ASN A 403 -22.24 -6.19 13.89
N LEU A 404 -23.33 -5.49 13.53
CA LEU A 404 -24.44 -6.11 12.78
C LEU A 404 -23.97 -6.69 11.43
N LEU A 405 -23.11 -5.96 10.72
CA LEU A 405 -22.54 -6.47 9.47
C LEU A 405 -21.71 -7.73 9.71
N ALA A 406 -20.90 -7.73 10.78
CA ALA A 406 -20.05 -8.86 11.14
C ALA A 406 -20.87 -10.10 11.54
N GLU A 407 -21.96 -9.93 12.29
CA GLU A 407 -22.91 -11.00 12.62
C GLU A 407 -23.57 -11.58 11.37
N GLY A 408 -23.93 -10.73 10.40
CA GLY A 408 -24.45 -11.20 9.12
C GLY A 408 -23.44 -12.06 8.36
N LEU A 409 -22.17 -11.64 8.30
CA LEU A 409 -21.11 -12.42 7.63
C LEU A 409 -20.81 -13.72 8.37
N SER A 410 -20.72 -13.70 9.70
CA SER A 410 -20.37 -14.88 10.50
C SER A 410 -21.43 -15.98 10.39
N ARG A 411 -22.72 -15.63 10.37
CA ARG A 411 -23.82 -16.60 10.20
C ARG A 411 -23.85 -17.26 8.82
N ASN A 412 -23.42 -16.56 7.76
CA ASN A 412 -23.52 -17.07 6.40
C ASN A 412 -22.28 -17.85 5.91
N PHE A 413 -21.07 -17.43 6.30
CA PHE A 413 -19.84 -18.07 5.81
C PHE A 413 -19.27 -19.12 6.78
N GLY A 414 -19.49 -18.98 8.10
CA GLY A 414 -18.89 -19.87 9.09
C GLY A 414 -17.36 -19.82 9.16
N ALA A 415 -16.78 -20.46 10.20
CA ALA A 415 -15.35 -20.34 10.50
C ALA A 415 -14.43 -21.00 9.46
N ALA A 416 -14.87 -22.10 8.84
CA ALA A 416 -14.04 -22.86 7.88
C ALA A 416 -13.87 -22.15 6.53
N PHE A 417 -14.88 -21.42 6.07
CA PHE A 417 -14.88 -20.82 4.74
C PHE A 417 -14.50 -19.33 4.74
N TYR A 418 -14.77 -18.60 5.83
CA TYR A 418 -14.45 -17.18 5.93
C TYR A 418 -12.98 -16.80 5.62
N PRO A 419 -11.95 -17.58 6.02
CA PRO A 419 -10.56 -17.28 5.66
C PRO A 419 -10.30 -17.27 4.14
N LEU A 420 -11.06 -18.04 3.35
CA LEU A 420 -10.98 -17.98 1.89
C LEU A 420 -11.57 -16.68 1.33
N VAL A 421 -12.60 -16.15 1.98
CA VAL A 421 -13.32 -14.94 1.55
C VAL A 421 -12.56 -13.67 1.94
N ALA A 422 -11.83 -13.69 3.05
CA ALA A 422 -11.21 -12.50 3.63
C ALA A 422 -10.30 -11.72 2.66
N PRO A 423 -9.38 -12.35 1.89
CA PRO A 423 -8.58 -11.62 0.89
C PRO A 423 -9.40 -11.04 -0.25
N PHE A 424 -10.49 -11.71 -0.68
CA PHE A 424 -11.32 -11.20 -1.76
C PHE A 424 -12.13 -9.98 -1.35
N LEU A 425 -12.58 -9.91 -0.09
CA LEU A 425 -13.20 -8.69 0.45
C LEU A 425 -12.21 -7.53 0.46
N GLY A 426 -10.96 -7.79 0.87
CA GLY A 426 -9.88 -6.82 0.80
C GLY A 426 -9.61 -6.36 -0.63
N ALA A 427 -9.52 -7.32 -1.55
CA ALA A 427 -9.27 -7.06 -2.96
C ALA A 427 -10.41 -6.26 -3.61
N LEU A 428 -11.66 -6.59 -3.32
CA LEU A 428 -12.86 -5.89 -3.79
C LEU A 428 -12.86 -4.43 -3.32
N GLY A 429 -12.61 -4.20 -2.03
CA GLY A 429 -12.54 -2.85 -1.47
C GLY A 429 -11.45 -2.02 -2.15
N ALA A 430 -10.28 -2.60 -2.40
CA ALA A 430 -9.17 -1.90 -3.03
C ALA A 430 -9.36 -1.71 -4.54
N PHE A 431 -9.99 -2.67 -5.22
CA PHE A 431 -10.34 -2.59 -6.65
C PHE A 431 -11.30 -1.43 -6.90
N ILE A 432 -12.35 -1.30 -6.08
CA ILE A 432 -13.36 -0.25 -6.22
C ILE A 432 -12.79 1.11 -5.80
N THR A 433 -12.06 1.16 -4.70
CA THR A 433 -11.58 2.43 -4.14
C THR A 433 -10.28 2.93 -4.77
N GLY A 434 -9.58 2.08 -5.52
CA GLY A 434 -8.24 2.36 -6.04
C GLY A 434 -7.11 2.35 -5.02
N SER A 435 -7.38 2.02 -3.75
CA SER A 435 -6.41 2.17 -2.66
C SER A 435 -6.56 1.11 -1.59
N ASN A 436 -5.44 0.47 -1.22
CA ASN A 436 -5.41 -0.44 -0.08
C ASN A 436 -5.69 0.29 1.25
N ASN A 437 -5.31 1.58 1.39
CA ASN A 437 -5.68 2.37 2.58
C ASN A 437 -7.20 2.42 2.72
N ASN A 438 -7.91 2.77 1.63
CA ASN A 438 -9.37 2.89 1.66
C ASN A 438 -10.04 1.54 1.91
N SER A 439 -9.51 0.45 1.35
CA SER A 439 -9.99 -0.90 1.65
C SER A 439 -9.85 -1.27 3.13
N ASN A 440 -8.69 -0.98 3.74
CA ASN A 440 -8.47 -1.21 5.17
C ASN A 440 -9.43 -0.38 6.02
N VAL A 441 -9.67 0.88 5.68
CA VAL A 441 -10.64 1.71 6.41
C VAL A 441 -12.07 1.15 6.32
N LEU A 442 -12.49 0.70 5.14
CA LEU A 442 -13.85 0.17 4.93
C LEU A 442 -14.10 -1.14 5.65
N PHE A 443 -13.14 -2.07 5.56
CA PHE A 443 -13.42 -3.48 5.82
C PHE A 443 -12.56 -4.10 6.93
N ALA A 444 -11.48 -3.47 7.40
CA ALA A 444 -10.64 -4.08 8.44
C ALA A 444 -11.41 -4.25 9.76
N LEU A 445 -12.16 -3.24 10.21
CA LEU A 445 -12.96 -3.35 11.43
C LEU A 445 -14.08 -4.39 11.29
N LEU A 446 -14.71 -4.48 10.12
CA LEU A 446 -15.68 -5.53 9.82
C LEU A 446 -15.05 -6.91 9.92
N GLN A 447 -13.91 -7.12 9.24
CA GLN A 447 -13.16 -8.36 9.22
C GLN A 447 -12.67 -8.78 10.61
N MET A 448 -12.20 -7.82 11.41
CA MET A 448 -11.80 -8.03 12.79
C MET A 448 -12.97 -8.56 13.62
N ARG A 449 -14.13 -7.89 13.57
CA ARG A 449 -15.33 -8.34 14.29
C ARG A 449 -15.84 -9.69 13.80
N THR A 450 -15.80 -9.95 12.50
CA THR A 450 -16.21 -11.26 11.97
C THR A 450 -15.25 -12.36 12.43
N ALA A 451 -13.94 -12.11 12.47
CA ALA A 451 -12.96 -13.04 13.01
C ALA A 451 -13.20 -13.33 14.50
N GLU A 452 -13.47 -12.32 15.31
CA GLU A 452 -13.81 -12.48 16.73
C GLU A 452 -15.07 -13.34 16.93
N LEU A 453 -16.14 -13.07 16.17
CA LEU A 453 -17.40 -13.82 16.24
C LEU A 453 -17.24 -15.29 15.79
N LEU A 454 -16.38 -15.53 14.78
CA LEU A 454 -16.07 -16.87 14.29
C LEU A 454 -14.97 -17.57 15.09
N LYS A 455 -14.41 -16.91 16.12
CA LYS A 455 -13.27 -17.40 16.92
C LYS A 455 -12.05 -17.76 16.06
N LEU A 456 -11.79 -16.95 15.04
CA LEU A 456 -10.64 -17.06 14.15
C LEU A 456 -9.50 -16.16 14.63
N SER A 457 -8.29 -16.45 14.16
CA SER A 457 -7.13 -15.57 14.35
C SER A 457 -7.39 -14.19 13.74
N VAL A 458 -7.61 -13.20 14.60
CA VAL A 458 -7.75 -11.79 14.18
C VAL A 458 -6.52 -11.31 13.41
N PRO A 459 -5.26 -11.56 13.85
CA PRO A 459 -4.08 -11.13 13.11
C PRO A 459 -4.00 -11.71 11.70
N LEU A 460 -4.33 -13.00 11.53
CA LEU A 460 -4.24 -13.68 10.24
C LEU A 460 -5.34 -13.20 9.28
N ILE A 461 -6.57 -13.02 9.75
CA ILE A 461 -7.67 -12.50 8.93
C ILE A 461 -7.40 -11.05 8.50
N LEU A 462 -6.86 -10.21 9.38
CA LEU A 462 -6.49 -8.84 9.04
C LEU A 462 -5.30 -8.77 8.08
N ALA A 463 -4.34 -9.69 8.23
CA ALA A 463 -3.25 -9.86 7.28
C ALA A 463 -3.77 -10.27 5.89
N ALA A 464 -4.71 -11.21 5.84
CA ALA A 464 -5.39 -11.66 4.64
C ALA A 464 -6.17 -10.52 3.96
N GLN A 465 -6.91 -9.73 4.74
CA GLN A 465 -7.62 -8.54 4.30
C GLN A 465 -6.67 -7.52 3.63
N THR A 466 -5.58 -7.14 4.29
CA THR A 466 -4.68 -6.13 3.72
C THR A 466 -3.83 -6.69 2.58
N ALA A 467 -3.49 -7.98 2.59
CA ALA A 467 -2.80 -8.63 1.49
C ALA A 467 -3.68 -8.70 0.24
N GLY A 468 -4.95 -9.07 0.42
CA GLY A 468 -5.98 -9.00 -0.61
C GLY A 468 -6.16 -7.58 -1.14
N GLY A 469 -6.25 -6.58 -0.27
CA GLY A 469 -6.36 -5.18 -0.69
C GLY A 469 -5.11 -4.65 -1.41
N SER A 470 -3.92 -5.09 -1.03
CA SER A 470 -2.66 -4.80 -1.72
C SER A 470 -2.73 -5.25 -3.18
N LEU A 471 -3.05 -6.54 -3.39
CA LEU A 471 -3.17 -7.18 -4.70
C LEU A 471 -4.42 -6.74 -5.48
N GLY A 472 -5.49 -6.35 -4.80
CA GLY A 472 -6.70 -5.80 -5.43
C GLY A 472 -6.48 -4.40 -5.99
N SER A 473 -5.69 -3.59 -5.29
CA SER A 473 -5.48 -2.19 -5.66
C SER A 473 -4.82 -2.01 -7.03
N ILE A 474 -4.04 -2.98 -7.50
CA ILE A 474 -3.35 -2.93 -8.79
C ILE A 474 -4.30 -3.20 -9.97
N MET A 475 -5.44 -3.84 -9.72
CA MET A 475 -6.49 -4.09 -10.71
C MET A 475 -7.44 -2.90 -10.84
N ALA A 476 -7.35 -1.90 -9.96
CA ALA A 476 -8.31 -0.81 -9.90
C ALA A 476 -8.26 0.07 -11.17
N PRO A 477 -9.42 0.48 -11.73
CA PRO A 477 -9.48 1.31 -12.92
C PRO A 477 -8.60 2.55 -12.87
N ALA A 478 -8.61 3.27 -11.74
CA ALA A 478 -7.83 4.49 -11.57
C ALA A 478 -6.31 4.30 -11.80
N LYS A 479 -5.74 3.15 -11.41
CA LYS A 479 -4.30 2.89 -11.63
C LYS A 479 -4.01 2.42 -13.06
N VAL A 480 -4.93 1.65 -13.63
CA VAL A 480 -4.83 1.19 -15.03
C VAL A 480 -4.91 2.37 -16.00
N ILE A 481 -5.86 3.30 -15.78
CA ILE A 481 -6.01 4.57 -16.50
C ILE A 481 -4.69 5.33 -16.54
N VAL A 482 -4.05 5.51 -15.38
CA VAL A 482 -2.76 6.21 -15.28
C VAL A 482 -1.71 5.52 -16.16
N GLY A 483 -1.57 4.20 -16.07
CA GLY A 483 -0.66 3.45 -16.94
C GLY A 483 -0.96 3.65 -18.42
N CYS A 484 -2.20 3.39 -18.83
CA CYS A 484 -2.65 3.51 -20.21
C CYS A 484 -2.41 4.91 -20.80
N SER A 485 -2.66 5.97 -20.03
CA SER A 485 -2.43 7.36 -20.46
C SER A 485 -0.96 7.65 -20.79
N THR A 486 -0.01 6.96 -20.14
CA THR A 486 1.43 7.17 -20.37
C THR A 486 2.00 6.41 -21.58
N VAL A 487 1.25 5.44 -22.10
CA VAL A 487 1.70 4.55 -23.21
C VAL A 487 0.83 4.66 -24.46
N GLY A 488 -0.01 5.69 -24.56
CA GLY A 488 -0.87 5.92 -25.73
C GLY A 488 -2.11 5.02 -25.80
N LEU A 489 -2.57 4.47 -24.66
CA LEU A 489 -3.78 3.66 -24.55
C LEU A 489 -4.95 4.38 -23.85
N GLY A 490 -4.90 5.70 -23.70
CA GLY A 490 -5.88 6.47 -22.90
C GLY A 490 -7.35 6.23 -23.29
N ASP A 491 -7.65 6.01 -24.57
CA ASP A 491 -9.01 5.75 -25.04
C ASP A 491 -9.38 4.25 -25.11
N ASN A 492 -8.42 3.35 -24.86
CA ASN A 492 -8.54 1.89 -25.08
C ASN A 492 -8.18 1.06 -23.83
N GLU A 493 -8.41 1.61 -22.64
CA GLU A 493 -8.07 0.99 -21.35
C GLU A 493 -8.77 -0.35 -21.10
N SER A 494 -9.94 -0.54 -21.70
CA SER A 494 -10.75 -1.76 -21.60
C SER A 494 -10.00 -3.00 -22.08
N VAL A 495 -9.05 -2.83 -23.02
CA VAL A 495 -8.19 -3.89 -23.54
C VAL A 495 -7.22 -4.40 -22.48
N VAL A 496 -6.81 -3.55 -21.53
CA VAL A 496 -5.95 -3.92 -20.39
C VAL A 496 -6.77 -4.43 -19.20
N MET A 497 -8.00 -3.93 -19.04
CA MET A 497 -8.87 -4.25 -17.89
C MET A 497 -9.25 -5.74 -17.79
N ARG A 498 -9.52 -6.41 -18.91
CA ARG A 498 -9.87 -7.84 -18.85
C ARG A 498 -8.68 -8.72 -18.44
N PRO A 499 -7.50 -8.63 -19.08
CA PRO A 499 -6.34 -9.42 -18.66
C PRO A 499 -5.88 -9.12 -17.24
N ILE A 500 -5.91 -7.85 -16.80
CA ILE A 500 -5.41 -7.50 -15.46
C ILE A 500 -6.27 -8.10 -14.35
N LEU A 501 -7.59 -8.18 -14.54
CA LEU A 501 -8.49 -8.84 -13.58
C LEU A 501 -8.16 -10.33 -13.48
N PHE A 502 -7.99 -11.00 -14.63
CA PHE A 502 -7.64 -12.41 -14.65
C PHE A 502 -6.31 -12.67 -13.94
N TYR A 503 -5.26 -11.97 -14.33
CA TYR A 503 -3.93 -12.15 -13.75
C TYR A 503 -3.84 -11.72 -12.28
N GLY A 504 -4.53 -10.63 -11.91
CA GLY A 504 -4.50 -10.10 -10.55
C GLY A 504 -5.30 -10.92 -9.54
N LEU A 505 -6.31 -11.69 -9.97
CA LEU A 505 -7.05 -12.59 -9.09
C LEU A 505 -6.25 -13.84 -8.70
N LEU A 506 -5.29 -14.28 -9.51
CA LEU A 506 -4.45 -15.44 -9.21
C LEU A 506 -3.65 -15.28 -7.89
N PRO A 507 -2.89 -14.20 -7.65
CA PRO A 507 -2.20 -14.01 -6.37
C PRO A 507 -3.18 -13.80 -5.20
N VAL A 508 -4.37 -13.21 -5.42
CA VAL A 508 -5.40 -13.09 -4.38
C VAL A 508 -5.90 -14.48 -3.95
N ALA A 509 -6.18 -15.36 -4.90
CA ALA A 509 -6.53 -16.75 -4.63
C ALA A 509 -5.40 -17.49 -3.91
N GLY A 510 -4.14 -17.24 -4.29
CA GLY A 510 -2.98 -17.76 -3.57
C GLY A 510 -2.96 -17.33 -2.10
N VAL A 511 -3.20 -16.05 -1.81
CA VAL A 511 -3.31 -15.53 -0.43
C VAL A 511 -4.47 -16.19 0.32
N ALA A 512 -5.62 -16.43 -0.33
CA ALA A 512 -6.75 -17.13 0.30
C ALA A 512 -6.39 -18.56 0.73
N LEU A 513 -5.73 -19.32 -0.14
CA LEU A 513 -5.25 -20.66 0.17
C LEU A 513 -4.20 -20.66 1.29
N LEU A 514 -3.26 -19.71 1.25
CA LEU A 514 -2.25 -19.55 2.31
C LEU A 514 -2.87 -19.17 3.66
N THR A 515 -3.93 -18.36 3.66
CA THR A 515 -4.64 -17.98 4.88
C THR A 515 -5.27 -19.20 5.54
N VAL A 516 -5.93 -20.07 4.75
CA VAL A 516 -6.46 -21.35 5.27
C VAL A 516 -5.34 -22.25 5.77
N LEU A 517 -4.26 -22.38 5.01
CA LEU A 517 -3.12 -23.22 5.38
C LEU A 517 -2.50 -22.78 6.71
N PHE A 518 -2.25 -21.48 6.89
CA PHE A 518 -1.68 -20.94 8.13
C PHE A 518 -2.62 -21.10 9.32
N LEU A 519 -3.93 -20.94 9.11
CA LEU A 519 -4.91 -21.20 10.14
C LEU A 519 -4.92 -22.68 10.54
N TRP A 520 -4.88 -23.60 9.57
CA TRP A 520 -4.83 -25.05 9.81
C TRP A 520 -3.56 -25.48 10.55
N LEU A 521 -2.42 -24.87 10.22
CA LEU A 521 -1.14 -25.11 10.88
C LEU A 521 -1.03 -24.46 12.28
N GLY A 522 -2.03 -23.68 12.71
CA GLY A 522 -1.96 -22.96 13.99
C GLY A 522 -0.90 -21.86 14.03
N VAL A 523 -0.54 -21.29 12.87
CA VAL A 523 0.44 -20.20 12.81
C VAL A 523 -0.28 -18.87 13.05
N TRP A 524 0.17 -18.12 14.06
CA TRP A 524 -0.46 -16.87 14.51
C TRP A 524 -1.91 -17.03 15.00
N SER A 525 -2.29 -18.24 15.43
CA SER A 525 -3.61 -18.54 16.01
C SER A 525 -3.76 -18.13 17.47
#